data_AF-A0A0Q1CGE1-F1
#
_entry.id   AF-A0A0Q1CGE1-F1
#
_cell.length_a   1.000
_cell.length_b   1.000
_cell.length_c   1.000
_cell.angle_alpha   90.00
_cell.angle_beta   90.00
_cell.angle_gamma   90.00
#
_symmetry.space_group_name_H-M   'P 1'
#
loop_
_entity.id
_entity.type
_entity.pdbx_description
1 polymer ?
#
loop_
_entity_poly.entity_id
_entity_poly.type
_entity_poly.pdbx_seq_one_letter_code
_entity_poly.pdbx_strand_id
1 'polypeptide(L)'
;MLTEADRPGPPGTTLFDSQIGLALRRWCAPALDLPPHADPETYLERRAELGHAEVHRRLLGASGISTFCVDAGFQPEPLTGAEDLAGFAGGRGLDVVRLERIAERAAVDVLTGQIGVTHLADTVRARLAERTPSTVAVKSVAAYRAGLALPARRPTDREVAAATRTWINEIRGGAAIRLHDPVLHSFLIWCGVEARLPVQIHVGYGDADLDLARGNPLLLTGLLRAIAPTEVAVLLLHCYPFHREAAYLAQVFANVHLDLGLAINNTGRGSIGLIAQALELAPFGKFLFSTDAYALGELFLLGATLFRRGLAAFLADGVDDDAWTAADAARIARLVCADNARRVYALS
;
A
#
# COMPACT_ATOMS: atom_id res chain seq x y z
N MET A 1 0.66 -17.61 2.83
CA MET A 1 0.36 -16.16 2.83
C MET A 1 1.38 -15.30 3.58
N LEU A 2 2.53 -15.81 4.05
CA LEU A 2 3.61 -14.97 4.59
C LEU A 2 4.52 -14.37 3.50
N THR A 3 4.12 -14.47 2.23
CA THR A 3 4.88 -14.04 1.06
C THR A 3 3.91 -13.68 -0.05
N GLU A 4 4.37 -12.83 -0.96
CA GLU A 4 3.66 -12.50 -2.21
C GLU A 4 3.64 -13.65 -3.24
N ALA A 5 4.43 -14.71 -3.05
CA ALA A 5 4.44 -15.82 -3.99
C ALA A 5 3.09 -16.55 -4.02
N ASP A 6 2.61 -16.85 -5.23
CA ASP A 6 1.37 -17.59 -5.49
C ASP A 6 1.48 -19.10 -5.21
N ARG A 7 2.73 -19.59 -5.06
CA ARG A 7 3.05 -21.00 -4.86
C ARG A 7 3.99 -21.20 -3.68
N PRO A 8 3.91 -22.36 -3.00
CA PRO A 8 4.89 -22.70 -1.98
C PRO A 8 6.29 -22.82 -2.59
N GLY A 9 7.30 -22.68 -1.74
CA GLY A 9 8.68 -22.97 -2.10
C GLY A 9 8.87 -24.45 -2.49
N PRO A 10 10.08 -24.81 -2.98
CA PRO A 10 10.39 -26.19 -3.35
C PRO A 10 10.20 -27.15 -2.15
N PRO A 11 9.97 -28.45 -2.39
CA PRO A 11 9.79 -29.43 -1.33
C PRO A 11 10.89 -29.38 -0.28
N GLY A 12 10.52 -29.46 0.99
CA GLY A 12 11.45 -29.36 2.13
C GLY A 12 11.81 -27.94 2.55
N THR A 13 11.26 -26.91 1.91
CA THR A 13 11.41 -25.51 2.35
C THR A 13 10.17 -25.01 3.07
N THR A 14 10.35 -24.01 3.95
CA THR A 14 9.27 -23.37 4.70
C THR A 14 9.46 -21.87 4.78
N LEU A 15 8.35 -21.12 4.79
CA LEU A 15 8.40 -19.67 5.00
C LEU A 15 8.82 -19.30 6.43
N PHE A 16 8.82 -20.26 7.36
CA PHE A 16 9.38 -20.02 8.69
C PHE A 16 10.90 -19.87 8.69
N ASP A 17 11.58 -20.37 7.65
CA ASP A 17 13.02 -20.21 7.41
C ASP A 17 13.29 -18.98 6.53
N SER A 18 12.71 -17.85 6.91
CA SER A 18 12.86 -16.57 6.24
C SER A 18 12.94 -15.43 7.26
N GLN A 19 13.33 -14.24 6.82
CA GLN A 19 13.34 -13.06 7.70
C GLN A 19 11.97 -12.78 8.34
N ILE A 20 10.89 -12.90 7.55
CA ILE A 20 9.53 -12.72 8.05
C ILE A 20 9.10 -13.85 8.99
N GLY A 21 9.46 -15.10 8.68
CA GLY A 21 9.16 -16.25 9.52
C GLY A 21 9.83 -16.19 10.89
N LEU A 22 11.11 -15.85 10.93
CA LEU A 22 11.87 -15.66 12.18
C LEU A 22 11.35 -14.46 12.97
N ALA A 23 11.00 -13.36 12.30
CA ALA A 23 10.44 -12.18 12.95
C ALA A 23 9.04 -12.48 13.53
N LEU A 24 8.19 -13.21 12.82
CA LEU A 24 6.88 -13.64 13.30
C LEU A 24 7.02 -14.47 14.58
N ARG A 25 7.88 -15.49 14.58
CA ARG A 25 8.12 -16.33 15.76
C ARG A 25 8.67 -15.52 16.95
N ARG A 26 9.45 -14.47 16.70
CA ARG A 26 9.94 -13.57 17.76
C ARG A 26 8.82 -12.70 18.34
N TRP A 27 8.02 -12.07 17.49
CA TRP A 27 7.17 -10.94 17.88
C TRP A 27 5.69 -11.31 18.03
N CYS A 28 5.18 -12.27 17.26
CA CYS A 28 3.77 -12.69 17.31
C CYS A 28 3.53 -13.81 18.32
N ALA A 29 4.48 -14.72 18.52
CA ALA A 29 4.32 -15.84 19.47
C ALA A 29 3.97 -15.36 20.90
N PRO A 30 4.61 -14.33 21.47
CA PRO A 30 4.24 -13.83 22.79
C PRO A 30 2.82 -13.26 22.89
N ALA A 31 2.29 -12.69 21.79
CA ALA A 31 0.91 -12.20 21.77
C ALA A 31 -0.13 -13.34 21.80
N LEU A 32 0.30 -14.58 21.55
CA LEU A 32 -0.54 -15.79 21.58
C LEU A 32 -0.19 -16.71 22.77
N ASP A 33 0.43 -16.15 23.82
CA ASP A 33 0.86 -16.85 25.05
C ASP A 33 1.97 -17.89 24.86
N LEU A 34 2.74 -17.79 23.78
CA LEU A 34 3.89 -18.66 23.53
C LEU A 34 5.22 -17.97 23.87
N PRO A 35 6.27 -18.72 24.24
CA PRO A 35 7.59 -18.12 24.39
C PRO A 35 8.07 -17.50 23.07
N PRO A 36 8.84 -16.40 23.10
CA PRO A 36 9.50 -15.88 21.91
C PRO A 36 10.33 -16.98 21.24
N HIS A 37 10.26 -17.06 19.92
CA HIS A 37 10.92 -18.08 19.11
C HIS A 37 10.33 -19.50 19.23
N ALA A 38 9.11 -19.67 19.74
CA ALA A 38 8.37 -20.93 19.64
C ALA A 38 8.46 -21.51 18.21
N ASP A 39 8.63 -22.82 18.09
CA ASP A 39 8.78 -23.47 16.79
C ASP A 39 7.49 -23.35 15.94
N PRO A 40 7.58 -23.54 14.61
CA PRO A 40 6.45 -23.36 13.71
C PRO A 40 5.23 -24.21 14.03
N GLU A 41 5.42 -25.46 14.46
CA GLU A 41 4.33 -26.40 14.70
C GLU A 41 3.54 -25.97 15.93
N THR A 42 4.23 -25.73 17.05
CA THR A 42 3.64 -25.19 18.28
C THR A 42 2.91 -23.86 18.02
N TYR A 43 3.47 -22.97 17.18
CA TYR A 43 2.82 -21.71 16.82
C TYR A 43 1.50 -21.93 16.08
N LEU A 44 1.50 -22.80 15.07
CA LEU A 44 0.33 -23.06 14.24
C LEU A 44 -0.78 -23.77 15.03
N GLU A 45 -0.42 -24.72 15.90
CA GLU A 45 -1.36 -25.39 16.81
C GLU A 45 -2.03 -24.38 17.73
N ARG A 46 -1.26 -23.54 18.42
CA ARG A 46 -1.81 -22.52 19.31
C ARG A 46 -2.70 -21.51 18.59
N ARG A 47 -2.29 -21.10 17.39
CA ARG A 47 -3.09 -20.20 16.55
C ARG A 47 -4.42 -20.85 16.16
N ALA A 48 -4.42 -22.14 15.87
CA ALA A 48 -5.64 -22.89 15.54
C ALA A 48 -6.56 -23.04 16.77
N GLU A 49 -6.01 -23.35 17.95
CA GLU A 49 -6.75 -23.44 19.21
C GLU A 49 -7.48 -22.15 19.58
N LEU A 50 -6.82 -21.00 19.46
CA LEU A 50 -7.41 -19.68 19.77
C LEU A 50 -8.50 -19.28 18.76
N GLY A 51 -8.35 -19.72 17.50
CA GLY A 51 -9.24 -19.34 16.42
C GLY A 51 -9.01 -17.93 15.88
N HIS A 52 -9.51 -17.69 14.67
CA HIS A 52 -9.29 -16.48 13.89
C HIS A 52 -9.60 -15.17 14.63
N ALA A 53 -10.76 -15.08 15.29
CA ALA A 53 -11.22 -13.82 15.88
C ALA A 53 -10.38 -13.42 17.09
N GLU A 54 -9.98 -14.38 17.91
CA GLU A 54 -9.12 -14.15 19.07
C GLU A 54 -7.70 -13.77 18.64
N VAL A 55 -7.14 -14.49 17.66
CA VAL A 55 -5.83 -14.20 17.08
C VAL A 55 -5.79 -12.79 16.51
N HIS A 56 -6.79 -12.38 15.73
CA HIS A 56 -6.86 -11.01 15.21
C HIS A 56 -6.99 -9.97 16.32
N ARG A 57 -7.87 -10.16 17.30
CA ARG A 57 -8.02 -9.21 18.42
C ARG A 57 -6.70 -8.99 19.16
N ARG A 58 -5.98 -10.07 19.47
CA ARG A 58 -4.70 -9.99 20.18
C ARG A 58 -3.61 -9.32 19.35
N LEU A 59 -3.44 -9.75 18.10
CA LEU A 59 -2.36 -9.24 17.24
C LEU A 59 -2.61 -7.79 16.81
N LEU A 60 -3.84 -7.46 16.40
CA LEU A 60 -4.18 -6.07 16.04
C LEU A 60 -4.15 -5.17 17.28
N GLY A 61 -4.68 -5.61 18.43
CA GLY A 61 -4.57 -4.86 19.68
C GLY A 61 -3.12 -4.59 20.09
N ALA A 62 -2.25 -5.60 19.99
CA ALA A 62 -0.82 -5.45 20.29
C ALA A 62 -0.06 -4.57 19.28
N SER A 63 -0.59 -4.36 18.07
CA SER A 63 0.07 -3.53 17.05
C SER A 63 0.18 -2.06 17.49
N GLY A 64 -0.77 -1.57 18.30
CA GLY A 64 -0.89 -0.17 18.69
C GLY A 64 -1.41 0.75 17.58
N ILE A 65 -1.92 0.18 16.49
CA ILE A 65 -2.54 0.94 15.38
C ILE A 65 -3.97 1.32 15.78
N SER A 66 -4.28 2.62 15.74
CA SER A 66 -5.60 3.14 16.11
C SER A 66 -6.46 3.58 14.92
N THR A 67 -5.89 3.74 13.73
CA THR A 67 -6.62 4.11 12.52
C THR A 67 -6.10 3.31 11.32
N PHE A 68 -7.01 2.68 10.60
CA PHE A 68 -6.74 1.79 9.47
C PHE A 68 -7.31 2.41 8.20
N CYS A 69 -6.44 2.82 7.27
CA CYS A 69 -6.84 3.25 5.93
C CYS A 69 -6.69 2.04 5.00
N VAL A 70 -7.81 1.41 4.62
CA VAL A 70 -7.83 0.07 4.02
C VAL A 70 -8.24 0.14 2.56
N ASP A 71 -7.40 -0.38 1.67
CA ASP A 71 -7.79 -0.71 0.31
C ASP A 71 -8.48 -2.08 0.28
N ALA A 72 -9.80 -2.07 0.32
CA ALA A 72 -10.63 -3.27 0.25
C ALA A 72 -10.82 -3.80 -1.20
N GLY A 73 -10.28 -3.12 -2.21
CA GLY A 73 -10.49 -3.43 -3.62
C GLY A 73 -9.55 -4.50 -4.20
N PHE A 74 -8.68 -5.10 -3.40
CA PHE A 74 -7.77 -6.15 -3.86
C PHE A 74 -8.52 -7.35 -4.45
N GLN A 75 -9.53 -7.86 -3.73
CA GLN A 75 -10.42 -8.92 -4.20
C GLN A 75 -11.80 -8.38 -4.64
N PRO A 76 -12.54 -9.11 -5.50
CA PRO A 76 -13.91 -8.75 -5.87
C PRO A 76 -14.83 -8.65 -4.65
N GLU A 77 -14.76 -9.64 -3.77
CA GLU A 77 -15.33 -9.59 -2.42
C GLU A 77 -14.22 -9.30 -1.39
N PRO A 78 -14.34 -8.25 -0.57
CA PRO A 78 -13.36 -7.99 0.50
C PRO A 78 -13.40 -9.10 1.55
N LEU A 79 -12.22 -9.50 2.07
CA LEU A 79 -12.14 -10.42 3.20
C LEU A 79 -12.76 -9.81 4.47
N THR A 80 -12.53 -8.52 4.70
CA THR A 80 -12.98 -7.77 5.88
C THR A 80 -13.04 -6.29 5.50
N GLY A 81 -14.12 -5.60 5.86
CA GLY A 81 -14.24 -4.14 5.66
C GLY A 81 -13.30 -3.36 6.57
N ALA A 82 -13.07 -2.07 6.27
CA ALA A 82 -12.17 -1.23 7.06
C ALA A 82 -12.64 -1.11 8.52
N GLU A 83 -13.95 -0.94 8.73
CA GLU A 83 -14.56 -0.81 10.06
C GLU A 83 -14.44 -2.11 10.88
N ASP A 84 -14.77 -3.26 10.29
CA ASP A 84 -14.64 -4.57 10.94
C ASP A 84 -13.19 -4.88 11.33
N LEU A 85 -12.23 -4.56 10.44
CA LEU A 85 -10.80 -4.72 10.72
C LEU A 85 -10.40 -3.86 11.92
N ALA A 86 -10.79 -2.59 11.92
CA ALA A 86 -10.49 -1.67 13.00
C ALA A 86 -11.16 -2.08 14.32
N GLY A 87 -12.33 -2.72 14.25
CA GLY A 87 -13.05 -3.27 15.40
C GLY A 87 -12.21 -4.26 16.22
N PHE A 88 -11.38 -5.10 15.59
CA PHE A 88 -10.46 -5.99 16.30
C PHE A 88 -9.40 -5.26 17.13
N ALA A 89 -9.06 -4.03 16.76
CA ALA A 89 -8.11 -3.17 17.47
C ALA A 89 -8.79 -2.15 18.41
N GLY A 90 -10.11 -2.03 18.39
CA GLY A 90 -10.84 -0.91 19.01
C GLY A 90 -10.50 0.45 18.37
N GLY A 91 -10.18 0.45 17.07
CA GLY A 91 -9.76 1.64 16.32
C GLY A 91 -10.82 2.17 15.36
N ARG A 92 -10.39 3.06 14.45
CA ARG A 92 -11.20 3.62 13.36
C ARG A 92 -10.81 3.03 12.01
N GLY A 93 -11.79 2.55 11.25
CA GLY A 93 -11.62 2.08 9.87
C GLY A 93 -12.01 3.16 8.86
N LEU A 94 -11.21 3.33 7.82
CA LEU A 94 -11.41 4.29 6.74
C LEU A 94 -11.09 3.61 5.40
N ASP A 95 -11.82 3.99 4.36
CA ASP A 95 -11.74 3.36 3.05
C ASP A 95 -10.74 4.05 2.14
N VAL A 96 -9.99 3.22 1.41
CA VAL A 96 -9.20 3.63 0.25
C VAL A 96 -9.79 2.96 -0.98
N VAL A 97 -10.19 3.76 -1.97
CA VAL A 97 -10.89 3.25 -3.15
C VAL A 97 -9.90 2.84 -4.23
N ARG A 98 -9.89 1.56 -4.60
CA ARG A 98 -9.10 1.08 -5.75
C ARG A 98 -9.71 1.49 -7.08
N LEU A 99 -9.01 2.35 -7.81
CA LEU A 99 -9.51 2.98 -9.03
C LEU A 99 -9.77 1.96 -10.15
N GLU A 100 -8.92 0.94 -10.28
CA GLU A 100 -9.05 -0.09 -11.30
C GLU A 100 -10.36 -0.87 -11.14
N ARG A 101 -10.86 -1.05 -9.91
CA ARG A 101 -12.15 -1.71 -9.66
C ARG A 101 -13.33 -0.88 -10.14
N ILE A 102 -13.25 0.45 -10.05
CA ILE A 102 -14.28 1.33 -10.61
C ILE A 102 -14.31 1.17 -12.13
N ALA A 103 -13.15 1.19 -12.79
CA ALA A 103 -13.04 1.01 -14.24
C ALA A 103 -13.47 -0.38 -14.71
N GLU A 104 -13.03 -1.45 -14.03
CA GLU A 104 -13.40 -2.84 -14.35
C GLU A 104 -14.93 -3.04 -14.23
N ARG A 105 -15.57 -2.47 -13.19
CA ARG A 105 -17.04 -2.46 -13.10
C ARG A 105 -17.67 -1.63 -14.22
N ALA A 106 -17.10 -0.49 -14.60
CA ALA A 106 -17.65 0.33 -15.69
C ALA A 106 -17.51 -0.37 -17.05
N ALA A 107 -16.45 -1.16 -17.24
CA ALA A 107 -16.29 -2.01 -18.41
C ALA A 107 -17.36 -3.11 -18.48
N VAL A 108 -17.78 -3.68 -17.34
CA VAL A 108 -18.93 -4.60 -17.29
C VAL A 108 -20.19 -3.92 -17.82
N ASP A 109 -20.50 -2.70 -17.38
CA ASP A 109 -21.66 -1.94 -17.88
C ASP A 109 -21.58 -1.67 -19.40
N VAL A 110 -20.37 -1.46 -19.94
CA VAL A 110 -20.16 -1.33 -21.39
C VAL A 110 -20.41 -2.66 -22.11
N LEU A 111 -19.94 -3.78 -21.54
CA LEU A 111 -20.08 -5.12 -22.12
C LEU A 111 -21.54 -5.58 -22.13
N THR A 112 -22.31 -5.25 -21.07
CA THR A 112 -23.74 -5.56 -20.96
C THR A 112 -24.64 -4.59 -21.73
N GLY A 113 -24.07 -3.52 -22.30
CA GLY A 113 -24.80 -2.51 -23.07
C GLY A 113 -25.57 -1.51 -22.21
N GLN A 114 -25.34 -1.48 -20.89
CA GLN A 114 -25.92 -0.48 -19.98
C GLN A 114 -25.40 0.93 -20.28
N ILE A 115 -24.14 1.05 -20.71
CA ILE A 115 -23.54 2.30 -21.18
C ILE A 115 -22.76 2.10 -22.47
N GLY A 116 -22.55 3.17 -23.25
CA GLY A 116 -21.67 3.16 -24.40
C GLY A 116 -20.19 3.35 -24.03
N VAL A 117 -19.26 2.89 -24.87
CA VAL A 117 -17.80 3.05 -24.69
C VAL A 117 -17.38 4.50 -24.38
N THR A 118 -18.04 5.48 -25.00
CA THR A 118 -17.76 6.91 -24.80
C THR A 118 -18.16 7.44 -23.43
N HIS A 119 -19.02 6.71 -22.69
CA HIS A 119 -19.52 7.11 -21.38
C HIS A 119 -18.66 6.57 -20.22
N LEU A 120 -17.68 5.71 -20.49
CA LEU A 120 -16.84 5.13 -19.43
C LEU A 120 -16.17 6.21 -18.56
N ALA A 121 -15.66 7.28 -19.18
CA ALA A 121 -14.98 8.34 -18.45
C ALA A 121 -15.92 9.02 -17.44
N ASP A 122 -17.13 9.36 -17.86
CA ASP A 122 -18.12 10.02 -17.00
C ASP A 122 -18.66 9.08 -15.94
N THR A 123 -18.88 7.79 -16.27
CA THR A 123 -19.28 6.77 -15.29
C THR A 123 -18.23 6.60 -14.20
N VAL A 124 -16.95 6.56 -14.54
CA VAL A 124 -15.86 6.47 -13.55
C VAL A 124 -15.83 7.69 -12.62
N ARG A 125 -15.94 8.90 -13.20
CA ARG A 125 -15.99 10.16 -12.42
C ARG A 125 -17.19 10.20 -11.49
N ALA A 126 -18.38 9.83 -11.98
CA ALA A 126 -19.61 9.80 -11.20
C ALA A 126 -19.50 8.83 -10.01
N ARG A 127 -19.02 7.60 -10.25
CA ARG A 127 -18.83 6.60 -9.19
C ARG A 127 -17.81 7.03 -8.13
N LEU A 128 -16.76 7.76 -8.52
CA LEU A 128 -15.81 8.33 -7.55
C LEU A 128 -16.41 9.51 -6.78
N ALA A 129 -17.32 10.29 -7.40
CA ALA A 129 -18.05 11.35 -6.73
C ALA A 129 -19.05 10.82 -5.69
N GLU A 130 -19.60 9.61 -5.89
CA GLU A 130 -20.49 8.87 -4.99
C GLU A 130 -19.78 8.24 -3.77
N ARG A 131 -18.50 8.54 -3.54
CA ARG A 131 -17.74 8.04 -2.39
C ARG A 131 -18.40 8.37 -1.06
N THR A 132 -18.19 7.50 -0.08
CA THR A 132 -18.67 7.67 1.30
C THR A 132 -17.81 8.67 2.08
N PRO A 133 -18.32 9.24 3.19
CA PRO A 133 -17.50 10.04 4.11
C PRO A 133 -16.30 9.30 4.73
N SER A 134 -16.34 7.95 4.75
CA SER A 134 -15.23 7.11 5.19
C SER A 134 -14.09 7.00 4.16
N THR A 135 -14.30 7.42 2.91
CA THR A 135 -13.29 7.40 1.86
C THR A 135 -12.28 8.52 2.05
N VAL A 136 -11.03 8.17 2.34
CA VAL A 136 -9.95 9.14 2.62
C VAL A 136 -8.88 9.21 1.54
N ALA A 137 -8.85 8.26 0.62
CA ALA A 137 -7.89 8.22 -0.49
C ALA A 137 -8.36 7.31 -1.62
N VAL A 138 -7.60 7.34 -2.72
CA VAL A 138 -7.71 6.37 -3.80
C VAL A 138 -6.40 5.62 -3.98
N LYS A 139 -6.45 4.41 -4.53
CA LYS A 139 -5.29 3.58 -4.84
C LYS A 139 -5.29 3.24 -6.33
N SER A 140 -4.12 3.34 -6.94
CA SER A 140 -3.80 2.70 -8.22
C SER A 140 -2.79 1.57 -8.04
N VAL A 141 -3.03 0.48 -8.76
CA VAL A 141 -2.14 -0.68 -8.92
C VAL A 141 -1.56 -0.79 -10.32
N ALA A 142 -1.38 0.34 -11.01
CA ALA A 142 -0.80 0.41 -12.35
C ALA A 142 0.50 -0.39 -12.49
N ALA A 143 1.37 -0.40 -11.47
CA ALA A 143 2.61 -1.18 -11.45
C ALA A 143 2.41 -2.68 -11.74
N TYR A 144 1.36 -3.31 -11.19
CA TYR A 144 1.02 -4.73 -11.44
C TYR A 144 0.43 -4.99 -12.83
N ARG A 145 0.09 -3.94 -13.58
CA ARG A 145 -0.73 -4.06 -14.80
C ARG A 145 -0.01 -3.49 -16.01
N ALA A 146 0.13 -2.17 -16.02
CA ALA A 146 0.70 -1.40 -17.13
C ALA A 146 2.15 -0.95 -16.85
N GLY A 147 2.68 -1.20 -15.66
CA GLY A 147 3.91 -0.57 -15.18
C GLY A 147 3.72 0.91 -14.87
N LEU A 148 4.81 1.57 -14.50
CA LEU A 148 4.80 2.97 -14.04
C LEU A 148 5.19 4.00 -15.11
N ALA A 149 5.47 3.57 -16.34
CA ALA A 149 5.69 4.45 -17.49
C ALA A 149 4.35 4.99 -18.04
N LEU A 150 3.64 5.76 -17.21
CA LEU A 150 2.33 6.30 -17.52
C LEU A 150 2.41 7.64 -18.27
N PRO A 151 1.43 7.96 -19.13
CA PRO A 151 1.32 9.29 -19.73
C PRO A 151 1.35 10.41 -18.69
N ALA A 152 2.27 11.37 -18.89
CA ALA A 152 2.49 12.48 -17.97
C ALA A 152 1.30 13.45 -17.88
N ARG A 153 0.71 13.78 -19.03
CA ARG A 153 -0.44 14.69 -19.10
C ARG A 153 -1.76 13.95 -18.87
N ARG A 154 -2.75 14.68 -18.37
CA ARG A 154 -4.15 14.22 -18.31
C ARG A 154 -4.61 13.73 -19.70
N PRO A 155 -5.09 12.48 -19.81
CA PRO A 155 -5.73 12.01 -21.03
C PRO A 155 -7.04 12.75 -21.31
N THR A 156 -7.30 13.03 -22.58
CA THR A 156 -8.58 13.56 -23.03
C THR A 156 -9.65 12.47 -23.09
N ASP A 157 -10.93 12.83 -23.01
CA ASP A 157 -12.04 11.87 -23.08
C ASP A 157 -12.05 11.09 -24.40
N ARG A 158 -11.55 11.69 -25.48
CA ARG A 158 -11.35 11.01 -26.77
C ARG A 158 -10.28 9.92 -26.69
N GLU A 159 -9.16 10.18 -26.01
CA GLU A 159 -8.10 9.19 -25.79
C GLU A 159 -8.60 8.06 -24.88
N VAL A 160 -9.34 8.39 -23.81
CA VAL A 160 -9.98 7.42 -22.93
C VAL A 160 -10.96 6.54 -23.70
N ALA A 161 -11.84 7.13 -24.52
CA ALA A 161 -12.79 6.35 -25.33
C ALA A 161 -12.10 5.46 -26.38
N ALA A 162 -10.96 5.88 -26.93
CA ALA A 162 -10.16 5.07 -27.83
C ALA A 162 -9.54 3.86 -27.11
N ALA A 163 -8.88 4.09 -25.97
CA ALA A 163 -8.30 3.04 -25.15
C ALA A 163 -9.37 2.05 -24.63
N THR A 164 -10.51 2.56 -24.16
CA THR A 164 -11.66 1.73 -23.77
C THR A 164 -12.16 0.86 -24.91
N ARG A 165 -12.24 1.38 -26.15
CA ARG A 165 -12.68 0.57 -27.30
C ARG A 165 -11.74 -0.61 -27.53
N THR A 166 -10.44 -0.37 -27.49
CA THR A 166 -9.42 -1.43 -27.62
C THR A 166 -9.60 -2.47 -26.51
N TRP A 167 -9.64 -2.03 -25.26
CA TRP A 167 -9.78 -2.91 -24.10
C TRP A 167 -11.08 -3.75 -24.15
N ILE A 168 -12.21 -3.15 -24.50
CA ILE A 168 -13.50 -3.86 -24.63
C ILE A 168 -13.47 -4.88 -25.77
N ASN A 169 -12.81 -4.59 -26.88
CA ASN A 169 -12.67 -5.53 -27.99
C ASN A 169 -11.81 -6.74 -27.59
N GLU A 170 -10.74 -6.54 -26.81
CA GLU A 170 -9.92 -7.64 -26.27
C GLU A 170 -10.75 -8.53 -25.33
N ILE A 171 -11.55 -7.93 -24.44
CA ILE A 171 -12.43 -8.68 -23.54
C ILE A 171 -13.46 -9.50 -24.34
N ARG A 172 -14.08 -8.90 -25.37
CA ARG A 172 -14.97 -9.64 -26.30
C ARG A 172 -14.26 -10.76 -27.06
N GLY A 173 -12.95 -10.61 -27.29
CA GLY A 173 -12.07 -11.64 -27.84
C GLY A 173 -11.66 -12.73 -26.85
N GLY A 174 -12.10 -12.66 -25.59
CA GLY A 174 -11.83 -13.66 -24.55
C GLY A 174 -10.80 -13.26 -23.50
N ALA A 175 -10.27 -12.03 -23.53
CA ALA A 175 -9.42 -11.54 -22.45
C ALA A 175 -10.20 -11.36 -21.15
N ALA A 176 -9.53 -11.53 -20.01
CA ALA A 176 -10.13 -11.25 -18.71
C ALA A 176 -10.44 -9.74 -18.56
N ILE A 177 -11.46 -9.41 -17.77
CA ILE A 177 -11.75 -8.01 -17.36
C ILE A 177 -10.70 -7.58 -16.35
N ARG A 178 -9.52 -7.26 -16.87
CA ARG A 178 -8.33 -6.87 -16.11
C ARG A 178 -7.73 -5.65 -16.80
N LEU A 179 -7.85 -4.48 -16.17
CA LEU A 179 -7.34 -3.23 -16.75
C LEU A 179 -5.81 -3.25 -16.83
N HIS A 180 -5.27 -3.02 -18.04
CA HIS A 180 -3.81 -2.99 -18.28
C HIS A 180 -3.37 -1.89 -19.25
N ASP A 181 -4.27 -1.03 -19.73
CA ASP A 181 -3.93 0.07 -20.63
C ASP A 181 -3.36 1.29 -19.85
N PRO A 182 -2.15 1.79 -20.18
CA PRO A 182 -1.51 2.88 -19.44
C PRO A 182 -2.24 4.23 -19.54
N VAL A 183 -2.99 4.49 -20.62
CA VAL A 183 -3.81 5.69 -20.76
C VAL A 183 -4.98 5.66 -19.78
N LEU A 184 -5.64 4.51 -19.66
CA LEU A 184 -6.71 4.34 -18.67
C LEU A 184 -6.20 4.42 -17.23
N HIS A 185 -5.03 3.86 -16.92
CA HIS A 185 -4.39 4.02 -15.60
C HIS A 185 -4.05 5.49 -15.28
N SER A 186 -3.47 6.23 -16.24
CA SER A 186 -3.21 7.67 -16.06
C SER A 186 -4.52 8.46 -15.88
N PHE A 187 -5.56 8.16 -16.67
CA PHE A 187 -6.89 8.77 -16.52
C PHE A 187 -7.46 8.54 -15.11
N LEU A 188 -7.37 7.31 -14.60
CA LEU A 188 -7.84 6.97 -13.25
C LEU A 188 -7.12 7.76 -12.16
N ILE A 189 -5.79 7.90 -12.25
CA ILE A 189 -5.01 8.72 -11.31
C ILE A 189 -5.49 10.18 -11.36
N TRP A 190 -5.71 10.74 -12.55
CA TRP A 190 -6.24 12.08 -12.71
C TRP A 190 -7.66 12.25 -12.15
N CYS A 191 -8.52 11.24 -12.23
CA CYS A 191 -9.81 11.26 -11.54
C CYS A 191 -9.65 11.40 -10.02
N GLY A 192 -8.70 10.70 -9.41
CA GLY A 192 -8.34 10.85 -8.00
C GLY A 192 -7.89 12.26 -7.64
N VAL A 193 -6.98 12.81 -8.46
CA VAL A 193 -6.46 14.19 -8.31
C VAL A 193 -7.59 15.22 -8.40
N GLU A 194 -8.48 15.09 -9.37
CA GLU A 194 -9.63 15.99 -9.56
C GLU A 194 -10.66 15.88 -8.43
N ALA A 195 -10.80 14.69 -7.84
CA ALA A 195 -11.61 14.48 -6.65
C ALA A 195 -10.96 15.03 -5.36
N ARG A 196 -9.76 15.62 -5.45
CA ARG A 196 -8.97 16.15 -4.33
C ARG A 196 -8.67 15.11 -3.25
N LEU A 197 -8.54 13.84 -3.66
CA LEU A 197 -8.19 12.74 -2.77
C LEU A 197 -6.69 12.44 -2.87
N PRO A 198 -6.01 12.15 -1.74
CA PRO A 198 -4.67 11.56 -1.79
C PRO A 198 -4.65 10.33 -2.70
N VAL A 199 -3.66 10.26 -3.58
CA VAL A 199 -3.51 9.17 -4.55
C VAL A 199 -2.36 8.27 -4.14
N GLN A 200 -2.68 7.07 -3.70
CA GLN A 200 -1.72 6.00 -3.46
C GLN A 200 -1.38 5.30 -4.77
N ILE A 201 -0.09 5.08 -5.03
CA ILE A 201 0.40 4.33 -6.19
C ILE A 201 1.30 3.21 -5.66
N HIS A 202 0.97 1.96 -5.99
CA HIS A 202 1.86 0.83 -5.68
C HIS A 202 3.19 0.98 -6.45
N VAL A 203 4.32 0.81 -5.77
CA VAL A 203 5.67 0.91 -6.35
C VAL A 203 6.53 -0.27 -5.89
N GLY A 204 7.24 -0.88 -6.83
CA GLY A 204 8.23 -1.92 -6.52
C GLY A 204 7.60 -3.26 -6.16
N TYR A 205 7.90 -3.75 -4.96
CA TYR A 205 7.75 -5.14 -4.53
C TYR A 205 6.31 -5.67 -4.66
N GLY A 206 6.15 -6.80 -5.35
CA GLY A 206 4.90 -7.54 -5.48
C GLY A 206 5.12 -9.01 -5.82
N ASP A 207 4.06 -9.67 -6.29
CA ASP A 207 4.05 -11.08 -6.69
C ASP A 207 4.68 -11.32 -8.08
N ALA A 208 4.60 -12.56 -8.57
CA ALA A 208 5.18 -12.97 -9.85
C ALA A 208 4.44 -12.43 -11.10
N ASP A 209 3.24 -11.85 -10.95
CA ASP A 209 2.52 -11.16 -12.04
C ASP A 209 3.13 -9.77 -12.31
N LEU A 210 3.84 -9.19 -11.33
CA LEU A 210 4.46 -7.88 -11.43
C LEU A 210 5.81 -7.94 -12.16
N ASP A 211 5.94 -7.18 -13.24
CA ASP A 211 7.24 -6.88 -13.85
C ASP A 211 7.97 -5.80 -13.02
N LEU A 212 8.87 -6.24 -12.14
CA LEU A 212 9.55 -5.37 -11.19
C LEU A 212 10.37 -4.27 -11.88
N ALA A 213 10.91 -4.53 -13.07
CA ALA A 213 11.69 -3.53 -13.81
C ALA A 213 10.80 -2.33 -14.21
N ARG A 214 9.52 -2.58 -14.50
CA ARG A 214 8.53 -1.55 -14.82
C ARG A 214 7.89 -0.92 -13.57
N GLY A 215 8.22 -1.43 -12.38
CA GLY A 215 7.80 -0.91 -11.08
C GLY A 215 8.71 0.20 -10.51
N ASN A 216 9.72 0.66 -11.24
CA ASN A 216 10.61 1.75 -10.80
C ASN A 216 9.86 3.11 -10.78
N PRO A 217 9.82 3.82 -9.64
CA PRO A 217 9.05 5.06 -9.50
C PRO A 217 9.61 6.23 -10.32
N LEU A 218 10.87 6.19 -10.77
CA LEU A 218 11.42 7.25 -11.65
C LEU A 218 10.64 7.37 -12.96
N LEU A 219 9.99 6.29 -13.41
CA LEU A 219 9.11 6.30 -14.58
C LEU A 219 7.90 7.24 -14.40
N LEU A 220 7.50 7.54 -13.15
CA LEU A 220 6.42 8.48 -12.83
C LEU A 220 6.85 9.94 -12.89
N THR A 221 8.14 10.27 -13.08
CA THR A 221 8.64 11.65 -12.97
C THR A 221 7.83 12.65 -13.80
N GLY A 222 7.43 12.28 -15.03
CA GLY A 222 6.60 13.12 -15.88
C GLY A 222 5.20 13.37 -15.30
N LEU A 223 4.54 12.32 -14.82
CA LEU A 223 3.22 12.39 -14.21
C LEU A 223 3.24 13.19 -12.90
N LEU A 224 4.22 12.91 -12.02
CA LEU A 224 4.39 13.63 -10.75
C LEU A 224 4.60 15.13 -10.98
N ARG A 225 5.41 15.50 -11.98
CA ARG A 225 5.61 16.90 -12.38
C ARG A 225 4.31 17.57 -12.85
N ALA A 226 3.46 16.83 -13.57
CA ALA A 226 2.18 17.36 -14.04
C ALA A 226 1.14 17.48 -12.91
N ILE A 227 1.17 16.60 -11.91
CA ILE A 227 0.28 16.63 -10.75
C ILE A 227 0.72 17.69 -9.73
N ALA A 228 2.02 17.98 -9.61
CA ALA A 228 2.57 18.87 -8.59
C ALA A 228 1.83 20.23 -8.43
N PRO A 229 1.44 20.95 -9.50
CA PRO A 229 0.69 22.20 -9.38
C PRO A 229 -0.70 22.08 -8.74
N THR A 230 -1.26 20.87 -8.66
CA THR A 230 -2.57 20.63 -8.03
C THR A 230 -2.46 20.51 -6.50
N GLU A 231 -1.25 20.35 -5.97
CA GLU A 231 -0.97 20.12 -4.54
C GLU A 231 -1.62 18.87 -3.93
N VAL A 232 -2.28 18.02 -4.74
CA VAL A 232 -2.82 16.74 -4.26
C VAL A 232 -1.67 15.83 -3.87
N ALA A 233 -1.76 15.23 -2.68
CA ALA A 233 -0.76 14.30 -2.19
C ALA A 233 -0.71 13.03 -3.06
N VAL A 234 0.48 12.65 -3.50
CA VAL A 234 0.75 11.36 -4.16
C VAL A 234 1.62 10.53 -3.23
N LEU A 235 1.18 9.32 -2.87
CA LEU A 235 1.89 8.42 -1.98
C LEU A 235 2.43 7.23 -2.75
N LEU A 236 3.76 7.10 -2.80
CA LEU A 236 4.45 5.95 -3.37
C LEU A 236 4.52 4.86 -2.29
N LEU A 237 3.82 3.74 -2.51
CA LEU A 237 3.72 2.69 -1.50
C LEU A 237 4.75 1.58 -1.76
N HIS A 238 5.23 0.98 -0.67
CA HIS A 238 6.14 -0.17 -0.57
C HIS A 238 7.57 0.11 -1.01
N CYS A 239 7.73 0.69 -2.19
CA CYS A 239 8.93 1.23 -2.82
C CYS A 239 10.12 0.28 -3.02
N TYR A 240 10.32 -0.78 -2.23
CA TYR A 240 11.45 -1.71 -2.37
C TYR A 240 11.45 -2.39 -3.75
N PRO A 241 12.61 -2.55 -4.43
CA PRO A 241 13.96 -2.17 -4.02
C PRO A 241 14.35 -0.72 -4.40
N PHE A 242 13.39 0.08 -4.86
CA PHE A 242 13.55 1.44 -5.37
C PHE A 242 13.28 2.54 -4.32
N HIS A 243 13.46 2.24 -3.04
CA HIS A 243 13.14 3.17 -1.95
C HIS A 243 14.01 4.43 -1.94
N ARG A 244 15.24 4.36 -2.47
CA ARG A 244 16.11 5.53 -2.64
C ARG A 244 15.62 6.44 -3.78
N GLU A 245 15.14 5.87 -4.88
CA GLU A 245 14.51 6.62 -5.97
C GLU A 245 13.21 7.29 -5.50
N ALA A 246 12.39 6.58 -4.72
CA ALA A 246 11.19 7.15 -4.12
C ALA A 246 11.53 8.29 -3.14
N ALA A 247 12.59 8.14 -2.33
CA ALA A 247 13.07 9.16 -1.41
C ALA A 247 13.53 10.43 -2.15
N TYR A 248 14.26 10.27 -3.25
CA TYR A 248 14.62 11.37 -4.15
C TYR A 248 13.37 12.08 -4.70
N LEU A 249 12.38 11.35 -5.19
CA LEU A 249 11.14 11.94 -5.71
C LEU A 249 10.37 12.72 -4.63
N ALA A 250 10.28 12.18 -3.41
CA ALA A 250 9.66 12.86 -2.28
C ALA A 250 10.44 14.12 -1.84
N GLN A 251 11.76 14.14 -2.03
CA GLN A 251 12.56 15.32 -1.77
C GLN A 251 12.28 16.43 -2.79
N VAL A 252 12.25 16.10 -4.09
CA VAL A 252 12.14 17.10 -5.16
C VAL A 252 10.71 17.57 -5.46
N PHE A 253 9.68 16.77 -5.18
CA PHE A 253 8.28 17.15 -5.37
C PHE A 253 7.58 17.43 -4.04
N ALA A 254 6.97 18.63 -3.90
CA ALA A 254 6.36 19.09 -2.66
C ALA A 254 5.25 18.15 -2.14
N ASN A 255 4.46 17.59 -3.05
CA ASN A 255 3.28 16.78 -2.80
C ASN A 255 3.52 15.25 -2.86
N VAL A 256 4.78 14.80 -2.99
CA VAL A 256 5.10 13.37 -3.08
C VAL A 256 5.55 12.83 -1.73
N HIS A 257 4.95 11.72 -1.34
CA HIS A 257 5.18 11.00 -0.11
C HIS A 257 5.57 9.55 -0.40
N LEU A 258 6.13 8.86 0.59
CA LEU A 258 6.46 7.43 0.46
C LEU A 258 6.28 6.65 1.75
N ASP A 259 6.13 5.34 1.61
CA ASP A 259 6.25 4.36 2.70
C ASP A 259 7.09 3.14 2.28
N LEU A 260 7.29 2.23 3.23
CA LEU A 260 7.97 0.94 3.05
C LEU A 260 7.15 -0.24 3.60
N GLY A 261 5.81 -0.09 3.65
CA GLY A 261 4.91 -1.19 3.98
C GLY A 261 5.17 -2.38 3.04
N LEU A 262 4.74 -3.59 3.39
CA LEU A 262 5.11 -4.84 2.72
C LEU A 262 6.59 -5.23 2.90
N ALA A 263 7.51 -4.37 2.46
CA ALA A 263 8.95 -4.63 2.48
C ALA A 263 9.50 -4.78 3.91
N ILE A 264 9.01 -3.98 4.85
CA ILE A 264 9.41 -4.08 6.26
C ILE A 264 9.06 -5.45 6.86
N ASN A 265 7.88 -5.99 6.56
CA ASN A 265 7.49 -7.32 7.05
C ASN A 265 8.47 -8.38 6.53
N ASN A 266 8.74 -8.34 5.23
CA ASN A 266 9.52 -9.34 4.51
C ASN A 266 11.02 -9.26 4.82
N THR A 267 11.55 -8.09 5.15
CA THR A 267 12.97 -7.91 5.49
C THR A 267 13.31 -8.26 6.94
N GLY A 268 12.32 -8.42 7.84
CA GLY A 268 12.53 -8.87 9.22
C GLY A 268 13.57 -8.01 9.95
N ARG A 269 14.70 -8.61 10.35
CA ARG A 269 15.82 -7.87 10.98
C ARG A 269 16.41 -6.80 10.06
N GLY A 270 16.39 -7.03 8.75
CA GLY A 270 16.89 -6.10 7.74
C GLY A 270 16.11 -4.79 7.63
N SER A 271 14.91 -4.71 8.21
CA SER A 271 14.09 -3.49 8.24
C SER A 271 14.82 -2.26 8.79
N ILE A 272 15.78 -2.43 9.70
CA ILE A 272 16.61 -1.35 10.25
C ILE A 272 17.38 -0.64 9.13
N GLY A 273 18.13 -1.40 8.33
CA GLY A 273 18.91 -0.85 7.22
C GLY A 273 18.04 -0.28 6.10
N LEU A 274 16.91 -0.94 5.83
CA LEU A 274 15.95 -0.49 4.82
C LEU A 274 15.36 0.90 5.17
N ILE A 275 14.91 1.10 6.41
CA ILE A 275 14.38 2.39 6.87
C ILE A 275 15.47 3.46 6.86
N ALA A 276 16.67 3.14 7.35
CA ALA A 276 17.80 4.07 7.32
C ALA A 276 18.12 4.55 5.89
N GLN A 277 18.16 3.64 4.91
CA GLN A 277 18.43 3.98 3.50
C GLN A 277 17.36 4.88 2.87
N ALA A 278 16.09 4.72 3.22
CA ALA A 278 15.05 5.63 2.73
C ALA A 278 15.18 7.03 3.36
N LEU A 279 15.50 7.08 4.66
CA LEU A 279 15.65 8.32 5.42
C LEU A 279 16.97 9.06 5.17
N GLU A 280 17.91 8.48 4.40
CA GLU A 280 19.11 9.18 3.89
C GLU A 280 18.72 10.47 3.14
N LEU A 281 17.60 10.45 2.41
CA LEU A 281 17.20 11.57 1.55
C LEU A 281 15.74 12.00 1.73
N ALA A 282 14.85 11.09 2.14
CA ALA A 282 13.43 11.39 2.29
C ALA A 282 13.22 12.46 3.37
N PRO A 283 12.50 13.56 3.09
CA PRO A 283 12.11 14.49 4.12
C PRO A 283 11.26 13.77 5.18
N PHE A 284 11.61 13.90 6.47
CA PHE A 284 10.89 13.23 7.57
C PHE A 284 9.39 13.54 7.58
N GLY A 285 8.98 14.71 7.10
CA GLY A 285 7.57 15.11 6.96
C GLY A 285 6.81 14.44 5.80
N LYS A 286 7.49 13.60 5.01
CA LYS A 286 6.96 12.93 3.82
C LYS A 286 7.12 11.42 3.81
N PHE A 287 7.75 10.85 4.85
CA PHE A 287 7.85 9.42 5.07
C PHE A 287 6.73 8.95 6.02
N LEU A 288 5.96 7.94 5.60
CA LEU A 288 4.80 7.45 6.35
C LEU A 288 5.01 6.01 6.82
N PHE A 289 4.43 5.71 7.98
CA PHE A 289 4.19 4.34 8.40
C PHE A 289 3.03 3.71 7.62
N SER A 290 3.24 2.48 7.14
CA SER A 290 2.18 1.57 6.72
C SER A 290 2.64 0.13 6.94
N THR A 291 1.70 -0.81 7.04
CA THR A 291 2.00 -2.25 7.16
C THR A 291 1.93 -2.97 5.82
N ASP A 292 1.03 -2.53 4.94
CA ASP A 292 0.51 -3.31 3.82
C ASP A 292 0.09 -4.73 4.21
N ALA A 293 -0.44 -4.88 5.43
CA ALA A 293 -0.86 -6.17 5.94
C ALA A 293 -2.11 -6.65 5.21
N TYR A 294 -2.05 -7.88 4.69
CA TYR A 294 -3.18 -8.54 4.04
C TYR A 294 -3.41 -9.92 4.66
N ALA A 295 -4.68 -10.23 4.93
CA ALA A 295 -5.23 -11.50 5.41
C ALA A 295 -4.71 -12.08 6.76
N LEU A 296 -3.50 -11.75 7.21
CA LEU A 296 -2.90 -12.26 8.44
C LEU A 296 -2.77 -11.15 9.49
N GLY A 297 -3.41 -11.31 10.65
CA GLY A 297 -3.25 -10.44 11.82
C GLY A 297 -1.78 -10.24 12.24
N GLU A 298 -0.94 -11.25 12.01
CA GLU A 298 0.49 -11.20 12.27
C GLU A 298 1.20 -10.05 11.56
N LEU A 299 0.80 -9.75 10.32
CA LEU A 299 1.46 -8.71 9.52
C LEU A 299 1.20 -7.30 10.07
N PHE A 300 0.10 -7.09 10.79
CA PHE A 300 -0.16 -5.82 11.46
C PHE A 300 0.79 -5.60 12.64
N LEU A 301 0.89 -6.59 13.53
CA LEU A 301 1.81 -6.53 14.67
C LEU A 301 3.27 -6.47 14.21
N LEU A 302 3.62 -7.29 13.23
CA LEU A 302 4.98 -7.38 12.70
C LEU A 302 5.39 -6.06 12.04
N GLY A 303 4.57 -5.53 11.13
CA GLY A 303 4.86 -4.27 10.45
C GLY A 303 5.04 -3.12 11.42
N ALA A 304 4.14 -2.98 12.40
CA ALA A 304 4.25 -1.96 13.44
C ALA A 304 5.51 -2.13 14.32
N THR A 305 5.82 -3.36 14.71
CA THR A 305 6.96 -3.65 15.58
C THR A 305 8.29 -3.43 14.86
N LEU A 306 8.45 -3.95 13.65
CA LEU A 306 9.68 -3.82 12.88
C LEU A 306 9.92 -2.36 12.47
N PHE A 307 8.86 -1.63 12.08
CA PHE A 307 8.96 -0.21 11.76
C PHE A 307 9.45 0.61 12.97
N ARG A 308 8.79 0.46 14.13
CA ARG A 308 9.19 1.19 15.35
C ARG A 308 10.63 0.87 15.75
N ARG A 309 11.06 -0.39 15.62
CA ARG A 309 12.44 -0.79 15.92
C ARG A 309 13.45 -0.19 14.96
N GLY A 310 13.18 -0.23 13.65
CA GLY A 310 14.07 0.35 12.65
C GLY A 310 14.19 1.86 12.77
N LEU A 311 13.06 2.54 12.97
CA LEU A 311 13.04 3.99 13.20
C LEU A 311 13.74 4.36 14.51
N ALA A 312 13.50 3.64 15.61
CA ALA A 312 14.15 3.91 16.89
C ALA A 312 15.67 3.72 16.81
N ALA A 313 16.14 2.69 16.12
CA ALA A 313 17.57 2.48 15.90
C ALA A 313 18.19 3.64 15.11
N PHE A 314 17.60 4.02 13.96
CA PHE A 314 18.06 5.15 13.16
C PHE A 314 18.14 6.44 13.98
N LEU A 315 17.09 6.74 14.76
CA LEU A 315 17.02 7.95 15.57
C LEU A 315 18.00 7.96 16.74
N ALA A 316 18.21 6.80 17.39
CA ALA A 316 19.19 6.66 18.47
C ALA A 316 20.62 6.83 17.94
N ASP A 317 20.95 6.20 16.82
CA ASP A 317 22.28 6.29 16.20
C ASP A 317 22.66 7.75 15.90
N GLY A 318 21.72 8.57 15.38
CA GLY A 318 22.02 9.99 15.14
C GLY A 318 21.99 10.88 16.38
N VAL A 319 21.42 10.45 17.50
CA VAL A 319 21.64 11.13 18.80
C VAL A 319 23.03 10.81 19.33
N ASP A 320 23.44 9.53 19.26
CA ASP A 320 24.75 9.07 19.71
C ASP A 320 25.90 9.69 18.88
N ASP A 321 25.66 9.98 17.59
CA ASP A 321 26.59 10.66 16.68
C ASP A 321 26.49 12.20 16.70
N ASP A 322 25.69 12.79 17.60
CA ASP A 322 25.45 14.24 17.69
C ASP A 322 24.93 14.88 16.38
N ALA A 323 24.28 14.10 15.52
CA ALA A 323 23.66 14.58 14.29
C ALA A 323 22.34 15.34 14.56
N TRP A 324 21.64 15.00 15.64
CA TRP A 324 20.45 15.69 16.12
C TRP A 324 20.21 15.48 17.62
N THR A 325 19.36 16.31 18.20
CA THR A 325 19.02 16.21 19.62
C THR A 325 18.00 15.10 19.91
N ALA A 326 17.90 14.68 21.17
CA ALA A 326 16.83 13.78 21.62
C ALA A 326 15.42 14.38 21.39
N ALA A 327 15.29 15.71 21.43
CA ALA A 327 14.03 16.40 21.15
C ALA A 327 13.65 16.31 19.66
N ASP A 328 14.64 16.45 18.76
CA ASP A 328 14.45 16.24 17.32
C ASP A 328 14.06 14.79 17.02
N ALA A 329 14.75 13.81 17.61
CA ALA A 329 14.43 12.40 17.48
C ALA A 329 12.97 12.12 17.89
N ALA A 330 12.54 12.61 19.06
CA ALA A 330 11.16 12.45 19.53
C ALA A 330 10.14 13.11 18.58
N ARG A 331 10.48 14.27 17.99
CA ARG A 331 9.63 14.96 17.01
C ARG A 331 9.52 14.17 15.70
N ILE A 332 10.64 13.67 15.17
CA ILE A 332 10.68 12.87 13.94
C ILE A 332 9.87 11.58 14.11
N ALA A 333 10.02 10.90 15.26
CA ALA A 333 9.25 9.71 15.57
C ALA A 333 7.73 9.96 15.50
N ARG A 334 7.24 11.08 16.05
CA ARG A 334 5.81 11.44 15.97
C ARG A 334 5.35 11.74 14.54
N LEU A 335 6.15 12.49 13.79
CA LEU A 335 5.87 12.81 12.38
C LEU A 335 5.66 11.54 11.56
N VAL A 336 6.65 10.66 11.61
CA VAL A 336 6.73 9.47 10.78
C VAL A 336 5.71 8.40 11.20
N CYS A 337 5.49 8.21 12.50
CA CYS A 337 4.55 7.21 12.99
C CYS A 337 3.07 7.60 12.83
N ALA A 338 2.73 8.90 12.80
CA ALA A 338 1.32 9.31 12.79
C ALA A 338 1.03 10.68 12.14
N ASP A 339 1.76 11.75 12.49
CA ASP A 339 1.30 13.11 12.15
C ASP A 339 1.34 13.38 10.64
N ASN A 340 2.25 12.74 9.90
CA ASN A 340 2.26 12.81 8.45
C ASN A 340 0.99 12.19 7.85
N ALA A 341 0.59 11.00 8.32
CA ALA A 341 -0.64 10.35 7.87
C ALA A 341 -1.87 11.19 8.24
N ARG A 342 -1.94 11.74 9.46
CA ARG A 342 -3.04 12.61 9.88
C ARG A 342 -3.19 13.82 8.95
N ARG A 343 -2.08 14.47 8.60
CA ARG A 343 -2.08 15.63 7.69
C ARG A 343 -2.49 15.24 6.27
N VAL A 344 -1.90 14.18 5.71
CA VAL A 344 -2.12 13.79 4.31
C VAL A 344 -3.54 13.25 4.07
N TYR A 345 -4.06 12.44 5.00
CA TYR A 345 -5.40 11.87 4.89
C TYR A 345 -6.48 12.71 5.60
N ALA A 346 -6.13 13.91 6.08
CA ALA A 346 -7.03 14.79 6.84
C ALA A 346 -7.75 14.08 8.02
N LEU A 347 -7.00 13.26 8.76
CA LEU A 347 -7.53 12.51 9.90
C LEU A 347 -7.65 13.42 11.11
N SER A 348 -8.87 13.53 11.62
CA SER A 348 -9.20 14.16 12.91
C SER A 348 -8.57 13.42 14.08
#